data_AF-A0A920SFA9-F1
#
_entry.id   AF-A0A920SFA9-F1
#
_cell.length_a   1.000
_cell.length_b   1.000
_cell.length_c   1.000
_cell.angle_alpha   90.00
_cell.angle_beta   90.00
_cell.angle_gamma   90.00
#
_symmetry.space_group_name_H-M   'P 1'
#
loop_
_entity.id
_entity.type
_entity.pdbx_description
1 polymer ?
#
loop_
_entity_poly.entity_id
_entity_poly.type
_entity_poly.pdbx_seq_one_letter_code
_entity_poly.pdbx_strand_id
1 'polypeptide(L)'
;MHATNQTDSYRMLIHPGPCIIPAALATAELNGSSGQEFITALAAGYEVEARIAGDFIPTTQARGFRCSPIYGTLGAAITTAKLLGLDENQIVTALALACTFAAGTTEGPRVSGREMMFHDPKPRGGITAGLLAKENLHGSETCLEGDAGFYNAFTGNNRGELIYPFTCQPGDPLQPLI
;
A
#
# COMPACT_ATOMS: atom_id res chain seq x y z
N MET A 1 1.73 -14.34 -5.14
CA MET A 1 1.27 -15.06 -3.91
C MET A 1 -0.25 -15.02 -3.73
N HIS A 2 -0.98 -14.19 -4.49
CA HIS A 2 -2.42 -13.97 -4.32
C HIS A 2 -3.32 -14.84 -5.22
N ALA A 3 -2.73 -15.67 -6.11
CA ALA A 3 -3.46 -16.43 -7.13
C ALA A 3 -4.51 -17.43 -6.60
N THR A 4 -4.38 -17.89 -5.34
CA THR A 4 -5.31 -18.82 -4.70
C THR A 4 -6.29 -18.12 -3.74
N ASN A 5 -6.16 -16.81 -3.54
CA ASN A 5 -6.93 -16.03 -2.56
C ASN A 5 -6.85 -16.59 -1.11
N GLN A 6 -5.77 -17.31 -0.77
CA GLN A 6 -5.50 -17.86 0.56
C GLN A 6 -4.43 -17.06 1.31
N THR A 7 -4.50 -15.73 1.18
CA THR A 7 -3.51 -14.82 1.76
C THR A 7 -4.07 -14.15 3.01
N ASP A 8 -3.19 -13.62 3.84
CA ASP A 8 -3.58 -12.83 5.01
C ASP A 8 -4.50 -11.67 4.62
N SER A 9 -5.27 -11.17 5.59
CA SER A 9 -6.10 -10.00 5.37
C SER A 9 -6.06 -9.06 6.56
N TYR A 10 -6.08 -7.76 6.27
CA TYR A 10 -6.31 -6.70 7.24
C TYR A 10 -7.64 -6.01 6.92
N ARG A 11 -8.51 -5.90 7.93
CA ARG A 11 -9.87 -5.32 7.81
C ARG A 11 -10.68 -5.86 6.62
N MET A 12 -10.51 -7.15 6.32
CA MET A 12 -11.16 -7.93 5.26
C MET A 12 -10.91 -7.49 3.80
N LEU A 13 -10.23 -6.37 3.56
CA LEU A 13 -10.22 -5.72 2.24
C LEU A 13 -8.84 -5.41 1.70
N ILE A 14 -7.79 -5.54 2.50
CA ILE A 14 -6.41 -5.53 2.01
C ILE A 14 -5.70 -6.84 2.37
N HIS A 15 -4.70 -7.18 1.57
CA HIS A 15 -3.88 -8.39 1.72
C HIS A 15 -2.41 -7.96 1.70
N PRO A 16 -1.81 -7.67 2.87
CA PRO A 16 -0.45 -7.13 2.94
C PRO A 16 0.63 -8.14 2.52
N GLY A 17 0.50 -9.40 2.94
CA GLY A 17 1.50 -10.44 2.74
C GLY A 17 1.92 -10.68 1.29
N PRO A 18 0.98 -10.72 0.33
CA PRO A 18 1.31 -10.83 -1.09
C PRO A 18 2.15 -9.68 -1.66
N CYS A 19 2.16 -8.51 -1.02
CA CYS A 19 2.98 -7.38 -1.42
C CYS A 19 4.29 -7.32 -0.61
N ILE A 20 4.18 -7.40 0.72
CA ILE A 20 5.31 -7.17 1.63
C ILE A 20 6.27 -8.36 1.64
N ILE A 21 5.80 -9.60 1.73
CA ILE A 21 6.68 -10.77 1.87
C ILE A 21 7.60 -10.95 0.64
N PRO A 22 7.12 -10.86 -0.62
CA PRO A 22 8.01 -10.90 -1.78
C PRO A 22 9.02 -9.75 -1.82
N ALA A 23 8.60 -8.54 -1.42
CA ALA A 23 9.50 -7.39 -1.35
C ALA A 23 10.59 -7.59 -0.30
N ALA A 24 10.23 -8.12 0.87
CA ALA A 24 11.17 -8.46 1.93
C ALA A 24 12.17 -9.51 1.45
N LEU A 25 11.69 -10.60 0.84
CA LEU A 25 12.56 -11.70 0.38
C LEU A 25 13.54 -11.20 -0.68
N ALA A 26 13.04 -10.54 -1.72
CA ALA A 26 13.88 -10.04 -2.81
C ALA A 26 14.92 -9.01 -2.31
N THR A 27 14.52 -8.10 -1.41
CA THR A 27 15.44 -7.08 -0.90
C THR A 27 16.45 -7.66 0.09
N ALA A 28 16.03 -8.60 0.94
CA ALA A 28 16.93 -9.23 1.91
C ALA A 28 17.98 -10.11 1.23
N GLU A 29 17.61 -10.84 0.18
CA GLU A 29 18.56 -11.57 -0.67
C GLU A 29 19.54 -10.61 -1.35
N LEU A 30 19.05 -9.50 -1.91
CA LEU A 30 19.88 -8.49 -2.55
C LEU A 30 20.88 -7.85 -1.58
N ASN A 31 20.46 -7.58 -0.34
CA ASN A 31 21.26 -6.87 0.65
C ASN A 31 22.09 -7.82 1.56
N GLY A 32 21.90 -9.13 1.46
CA GLY A 32 22.55 -10.10 2.36
C GLY A 32 22.09 -9.97 3.81
N SER A 33 20.83 -9.63 4.04
CA SER A 33 20.29 -9.35 5.37
C SER A 33 20.13 -10.60 6.24
N SER A 34 20.31 -10.43 7.55
CA SER A 34 20.04 -11.44 8.56
C SER A 34 18.54 -11.71 8.72
N GLY A 35 18.20 -12.84 9.33
CA GLY A 35 16.80 -13.17 9.65
C GLY A 35 16.15 -12.15 10.61
N GLN A 36 16.91 -11.56 11.52
CA GLN A 36 16.40 -10.52 12.42
C GLN A 36 16.06 -9.24 11.66
N GLU A 37 16.93 -8.79 10.75
CA GLU A 37 16.68 -7.63 9.90
C GLU A 37 15.47 -7.87 8.99
N PHE A 38 15.36 -9.08 8.42
CA PHE A 38 14.22 -9.50 7.62
C PHE A 38 12.89 -9.38 8.38
N ILE A 39 12.80 -9.99 9.57
CA ILE A 39 11.56 -9.95 10.36
C ILE A 39 11.24 -8.52 10.81
N THR A 40 12.26 -7.74 11.16
CA THR A 40 12.09 -6.34 11.58
C THR A 40 11.53 -5.48 10.45
N ALA A 41 12.09 -5.60 9.25
CA ALA A 41 11.61 -4.87 8.08
C ALA A 41 10.22 -5.32 7.65
N LEU A 42 9.93 -6.62 7.73
CA LEU A 42 8.61 -7.17 7.47
C LEU A 42 7.56 -6.55 8.42
N ALA A 43 7.84 -6.52 9.73
CA ALA A 43 6.96 -5.91 10.72
C ALA A 43 6.76 -4.40 10.45
N ALA A 44 7.82 -3.68 10.10
CA ALA A 44 7.74 -2.26 9.76
C ALA A 44 6.85 -2.00 8.52
N GLY A 45 6.98 -2.82 7.48
CA GLY A 45 6.13 -2.74 6.29
C GLY A 45 4.65 -2.93 6.61
N TYR A 46 4.33 -3.96 7.39
CA TYR A 46 2.96 -4.26 7.81
C TYR A 46 2.36 -3.13 8.66
N GLU A 47 3.14 -2.61 9.61
CA GLU A 47 2.69 -1.53 10.50
C GLU A 47 2.39 -0.26 9.70
N VAL A 48 3.26 0.12 8.77
CA VAL A 48 3.04 1.32 7.95
C VAL A 48 1.87 1.13 7.00
N GLU A 49 1.77 -0.01 6.31
CA GLU A 49 0.63 -0.30 5.45
C GLU A 49 -0.69 -0.22 6.23
N ALA A 50 -0.76 -0.88 7.39
CA ALA A 50 -1.96 -0.91 8.22
C ALA A 50 -2.36 0.48 8.74
N ARG A 51 -1.39 1.31 9.12
CA ARG A 51 -1.62 2.68 9.59
C ARG A 51 -2.09 3.62 8.48
N ILE A 52 -1.44 3.57 7.32
CA ILE A 52 -1.83 4.41 6.17
C ILE A 52 -3.19 3.97 5.62
N ALA A 53 -3.42 2.66 5.52
CA ALA A 53 -4.71 2.14 5.06
C ALA A 53 -5.83 2.48 6.03
N GLY A 54 -5.60 2.28 7.33
CA GLY A 54 -6.46 2.73 8.43
C GLY A 54 -7.95 2.63 8.13
N ASP A 55 -8.65 3.73 8.35
CA ASP A 55 -10.08 3.88 8.08
C ASP A 55 -10.39 4.26 6.63
N PHE A 56 -9.39 4.51 5.78
CA PHE A 56 -9.57 4.99 4.41
C PHE A 56 -9.96 3.89 3.41
N ILE A 57 -9.76 2.62 3.77
CA ILE A 57 -10.03 1.45 2.92
C ILE A 57 -11.41 1.47 2.24
N PRO A 58 -12.55 1.75 2.92
CA PRO A 58 -13.85 1.78 2.26
C PRO A 58 -13.97 2.96 1.28
N THR A 59 -13.46 4.14 1.66
CA THR A 59 -13.53 5.34 0.81
C THR A 59 -12.70 5.17 -0.46
N THR A 60 -11.51 4.57 -0.37
CA THR A 60 -10.70 4.23 -1.54
C THR A 60 -11.43 3.27 -2.48
N GLN A 61 -12.05 2.21 -1.94
CA GLN A 61 -12.80 1.27 -2.76
C GLN A 61 -14.04 1.87 -3.42
N ALA A 62 -14.80 2.69 -2.69
CA ALA A 62 -15.96 3.38 -3.23
C ALA A 62 -15.62 4.30 -4.41
N ARG A 63 -14.37 4.77 -4.48
CA ARG A 63 -13.84 5.58 -5.60
C ARG A 63 -13.33 4.74 -6.78
N GLY A 64 -13.49 3.42 -6.75
CA GLY A 64 -13.08 2.51 -7.83
C GLY A 64 -11.63 2.03 -7.75
N PHE A 65 -10.95 2.29 -6.63
CA PHE A 65 -9.57 1.91 -6.42
C PHE A 65 -9.44 0.63 -5.60
N ARG A 66 -8.54 -0.26 -6.03
CA ARG A 66 -8.31 -1.51 -5.28
C ARG A 66 -7.33 -1.23 -4.15
N CYS A 67 -7.71 -1.52 -2.91
CA CYS A 67 -6.91 -1.10 -1.74
C CYS A 67 -5.58 -1.88 -1.59
N SER A 68 -5.59 -3.22 -1.59
CA SER A 68 -4.37 -4.03 -1.45
C SER A 68 -3.19 -3.57 -2.32
N PRO A 69 -3.37 -3.32 -3.63
CA PRO A 69 -2.26 -2.90 -4.48
C PRO A 69 -1.77 -1.48 -4.20
N ILE A 70 -2.66 -0.59 -3.76
CA ILE A 70 -2.33 0.80 -3.49
C ILE A 70 -1.54 0.89 -2.19
N TYR A 71 -2.09 0.38 -1.09
CA TYR A 71 -1.45 0.43 0.22
C TYR A 71 -0.24 -0.52 0.32
N GLY A 72 -0.32 -1.69 -0.31
CA GLY A 72 0.78 -2.66 -0.35
C GLY A 72 2.03 -2.16 -1.06
N THR A 73 1.90 -1.25 -2.03
CA THR A 73 3.06 -0.58 -2.64
C THR A 73 3.83 0.27 -1.62
N LEU A 74 3.13 0.94 -0.69
CA LEU A 74 3.75 1.75 0.36
C LEU A 74 4.39 0.84 1.42
N GLY A 75 3.70 -0.22 1.84
CA GLY A 75 4.26 -1.22 2.76
C GLY A 75 5.53 -1.89 2.21
N ALA A 76 5.51 -2.26 0.93
CA ALA A 76 6.69 -2.82 0.24
C ALA A 76 7.85 -1.80 0.16
N ALA A 77 7.57 -0.52 -0.10
CA ALA A 77 8.61 0.51 -0.13
C ALA A 77 9.30 0.69 1.23
N ILE A 78 8.54 0.74 2.31
CA ILE A 78 9.09 0.82 3.67
C ILE A 78 9.90 -0.42 4.02
N THR A 79 9.41 -1.60 3.66
CA THR A 79 10.12 -2.87 3.86
C THR A 79 11.47 -2.84 3.16
N THR A 80 11.49 -2.45 1.89
CA THR A 80 12.73 -2.32 1.11
C THR A 80 13.65 -1.26 1.71
N ALA A 81 13.13 -0.07 2.05
CA ALA A 81 13.91 1.00 2.66
C ALA A 81 14.55 0.58 3.98
N LYS A 82 13.82 -0.15 4.84
CA LYS A 82 14.37 -0.67 6.11
C LYS A 82 15.43 -1.73 5.90
N LEU A 83 15.25 -2.64 4.94
CA LEU A 83 16.28 -3.64 4.61
C LEU A 83 17.54 -3.00 4.04
N LEU A 84 17.42 -1.94 3.24
CA LEU A 84 18.55 -1.22 2.67
C LEU A 84 19.26 -0.29 3.67
N GLY A 85 18.75 -0.17 4.90
CA GLY A 85 19.32 0.71 5.92
C GLY A 85 19.20 2.19 5.57
N LEU A 86 18.14 2.59 4.85
CA LEU A 86 17.93 3.98 4.46
C LEU A 86 17.68 4.88 5.68
N ASP A 87 18.17 6.12 5.58
CA ASP A 87 17.92 7.15 6.59
C ASP A 87 16.50 7.74 6.49
N GLU A 88 16.18 8.66 7.40
CA GLU A 88 14.86 9.29 7.48
C GLU A 88 14.45 10.02 6.19
N ASN A 89 15.36 10.82 5.61
CA ASN A 89 15.08 11.57 4.40
C ASN A 89 14.86 10.64 3.21
N GLN A 90 15.65 9.58 3.12
CA GLN A 90 15.50 8.56 2.10
C GLN A 90 14.19 7.77 2.28
N ILE A 91 13.76 7.52 3.51
CA ILE A 91 12.46 6.88 3.77
C ILE A 91 11.29 7.77 3.34
N VAL A 92 11.37 9.08 3.62
CA VAL A 92 10.39 10.05 3.11
C VAL A 92 10.35 10.01 1.59
N THR A 93 11.52 10.01 0.94
CA THR A 93 11.62 9.87 -0.52
C THR A 93 11.03 8.56 -1.02
N ALA A 94 11.30 7.44 -0.37
CA ALA A 94 10.75 6.12 -0.73
C ALA A 94 9.22 6.13 -0.65
N LEU A 95 8.65 6.75 0.37
CA LEU A 95 7.20 6.85 0.54
C LEU A 95 6.58 7.76 -0.54
N ALA A 96 7.20 8.90 -0.84
CA ALA A 96 6.74 9.81 -1.89
C ALA A 96 6.74 9.15 -3.29
N LEU A 97 7.80 8.41 -3.61
CA LEU A 97 7.88 7.62 -4.84
C LEU A 97 6.83 6.50 -4.85
N ALA A 98 6.64 5.81 -3.73
CA ALA A 98 5.62 4.77 -3.60
C ALA A 98 4.20 5.32 -3.82
N CYS A 99 3.90 6.52 -3.32
CA CYS A 99 2.63 7.22 -3.60
C CYS A 99 2.42 7.46 -5.09
N THR A 100 3.49 7.78 -5.82
CA THR A 100 3.45 8.01 -7.28
C THR A 100 3.26 6.70 -8.06
N PHE A 101 3.79 5.58 -7.54
CA PHE A 101 3.72 4.27 -8.18
C PHE A 101 2.48 3.45 -7.80
N ALA A 102 1.75 3.87 -6.76
CA ALA A 102 0.55 3.18 -6.29
C ALA A 102 -0.54 3.20 -7.38
N ALA A 103 -1.05 2.01 -7.75
CA ALA A 103 -2.08 1.89 -8.79
C ALA A 103 -2.91 0.60 -8.67
N GLY A 104 -4.17 0.68 -9.09
CA GLY A 104 -5.06 -0.46 -9.24
C GLY A 104 -6.53 -0.07 -9.21
N THR A 105 -7.32 -0.62 -10.14
CA THR A 105 -8.76 -0.37 -10.26
C THR A 105 -9.58 -1.59 -9.85
N THR A 106 -10.87 -1.39 -9.57
CA THR A 106 -11.82 -2.45 -9.18
C THR A 106 -12.74 -2.94 -10.30
N GLU A 107 -12.63 -2.39 -11.52
CA GLU A 107 -13.54 -2.72 -12.63
C GLU A 107 -13.55 -4.21 -12.97
N GLY A 108 -12.38 -4.86 -12.97
CA GLY A 108 -12.29 -6.29 -13.24
C GLY A 108 -13.20 -7.15 -12.38
N PRO A 109 -12.99 -7.19 -11.05
CA PRO A 109 -13.89 -7.90 -10.14
C PRO A 109 -15.37 -7.52 -10.34
N ARG A 110 -15.67 -6.25 -10.63
CA ARG A 110 -17.04 -5.73 -10.84
C ARG A 110 -17.73 -6.37 -12.04
N VAL A 111 -16.99 -6.68 -13.11
CA VAL A 111 -17.53 -7.35 -14.32
C VAL A 111 -17.12 -8.81 -14.43
N SER A 112 -16.74 -9.46 -13.32
CA SER A 112 -16.22 -10.84 -13.30
C SER A 112 -14.95 -11.06 -14.14
N GLY A 113 -14.22 -9.98 -14.40
CA GLY A 113 -12.87 -9.96 -14.93
C GLY A 113 -11.86 -10.60 -13.97
N ARG A 114 -10.77 -11.10 -14.56
CA ARG A 114 -9.73 -11.90 -13.89
C ARG A 114 -8.40 -11.18 -13.77
N GLU A 115 -8.29 -9.96 -14.29
CA GLU A 115 -7.13 -9.07 -14.18
C GLU A 115 -6.69 -8.87 -12.74
N MET A 116 -7.61 -8.94 -11.77
CA MET A 116 -7.30 -8.85 -10.33
C MET A 116 -6.27 -9.87 -9.84
N MET A 117 -6.16 -11.04 -10.49
CA MET A 117 -5.16 -12.04 -10.14
C MET A 117 -3.76 -11.68 -10.63
N PHE A 118 -3.66 -10.86 -11.68
CA PHE A 118 -2.41 -10.36 -12.23
C PHE A 118 -1.96 -9.07 -11.56
N HIS A 119 -2.50 -8.80 -10.38
CA HIS A 119 -2.04 -7.75 -9.51
C HIS A 119 -0.66 -8.09 -8.87
N ASP A 120 -0.07 -9.25 -9.15
CA ASP A 120 1.22 -9.71 -8.62
C ASP A 120 2.50 -8.90 -9.01
N PRO A 121 2.58 -7.96 -10.00
CA PRO A 121 3.80 -7.16 -10.21
C PRO A 121 3.96 -5.98 -9.23
N LYS A 122 3.09 -5.82 -8.24
CA LYS A 122 3.00 -4.60 -7.41
C LYS A 122 4.03 -4.42 -6.29
N PRO A 123 4.58 -5.48 -5.66
CA PRO A 123 5.78 -5.31 -4.86
C PRO A 123 6.89 -4.59 -5.63
N ARG A 124 6.95 -4.73 -6.97
CA ARG A 124 7.96 -4.07 -7.78
C ARG A 124 7.92 -2.55 -7.65
N GLY A 125 6.73 -1.95 -7.60
CA GLY A 125 6.61 -0.50 -7.40
C GLY A 125 7.24 -0.06 -6.08
N GLY A 126 6.96 -0.78 -4.99
CA GLY A 126 7.53 -0.47 -3.68
C GLY A 126 9.04 -0.73 -3.62
N ILE A 127 9.50 -1.86 -4.15
CA ILE A 127 10.93 -2.19 -4.24
C ILE A 127 11.66 -1.12 -5.07
N THR A 128 11.13 -0.75 -6.23
CA THR A 128 11.70 0.30 -7.09
C THR A 128 11.73 1.64 -6.37
N ALA A 129 10.68 2.01 -5.63
CA ALA A 129 10.67 3.24 -4.83
C ALA A 129 11.77 3.24 -3.75
N GLY A 130 11.92 2.14 -3.01
CA GLY A 130 12.99 2.00 -2.01
C GLY A 130 14.39 2.02 -2.62
N LEU A 131 14.60 1.37 -3.77
CA LEU A 131 15.89 1.39 -4.47
C LEU A 131 16.23 2.80 -4.99
N LEU A 132 15.28 3.49 -5.62
CA LEU A 132 15.48 4.85 -6.14
C LEU A 132 15.71 5.87 -5.02
N ALA A 133 15.10 5.68 -3.86
CA ALA A 133 15.31 6.57 -2.72
C ALA A 133 16.76 6.59 -2.21
N LYS A 134 17.56 5.57 -2.52
CA LYS A 134 18.99 5.55 -2.23
C LYS A 134 19.79 6.57 -3.07
N GLU A 135 19.26 7.01 -4.20
CA GLU A 135 19.98 7.78 -5.22
C GLU A 135 19.99 9.31 -5.00
N ASN A 136 20.10 9.78 -3.75
CA ASN A 136 20.10 11.22 -3.39
C ASN A 136 18.93 12.01 -4.00
N LEU A 137 17.77 11.36 -4.14
CA LEU A 137 16.52 12.00 -4.56
C LEU A 137 15.83 12.63 -3.36
N HIS A 138 15.08 13.70 -3.61
CA HIS A 138 14.25 14.36 -2.59
C HIS A 138 12.77 14.18 -2.94
N GLY A 139 12.07 13.43 -2.10
CA GLY A 139 10.61 13.29 -2.17
C GLY A 139 9.88 14.34 -1.34
N SER A 140 8.61 14.53 -1.65
CA SER A 140 7.75 15.46 -0.91
C SER A 140 7.47 14.96 0.50
N GLU A 141 7.78 15.79 1.51
CA GLU A 141 7.45 15.53 2.92
C GLU A 141 5.94 15.42 3.14
N THR A 142 5.14 16.13 2.34
CA THR A 142 3.67 16.13 2.41
C THR A 142 3.05 15.16 1.40
N CYS A 143 3.77 14.12 0.98
CA CYS A 143 3.30 13.21 -0.07
C CYS A 143 1.99 12.47 0.30
N LEU A 144 1.70 12.28 1.59
CA LEU A 144 0.47 11.64 2.03
C LEU A 144 -0.69 12.65 2.13
N GLU A 145 -0.49 13.74 2.87
CA GLU A 145 -1.53 14.67 3.33
C GLU A 145 -1.57 16.02 2.61
N GLY A 146 -0.68 16.28 1.66
CA GLY A 146 -0.70 17.51 0.87
C GLY A 146 -1.98 17.65 0.04
N ASP A 147 -2.24 18.85 -0.49
CA ASP A 147 -3.44 19.13 -1.30
C ASP A 147 -3.50 18.30 -2.60
N ALA A 148 -2.34 17.90 -3.13
CA ALA A 148 -2.22 16.92 -4.21
C ALA A 148 -1.65 15.57 -3.74
N GLY A 149 -1.74 15.31 -2.43
CA GLY A 149 -1.18 14.13 -1.77
C GLY A 149 -2.01 12.87 -1.98
N PHE A 150 -1.43 11.75 -1.56
CA PHE A 150 -1.98 10.41 -1.67
C PHE A 150 -3.43 10.30 -1.16
N TYR A 151 -3.72 10.84 0.03
CA TYR A 151 -5.07 10.76 0.59
C TYR A 151 -6.07 11.54 -0.26
N ASN A 152 -5.75 12.77 -0.68
CA ASN A 152 -6.69 13.54 -1.50
C ASN A 152 -6.95 12.84 -2.85
N ALA A 153 -5.91 12.30 -3.47
CA ALA A 153 -6.03 11.60 -4.75
C ALA A 153 -6.91 10.33 -4.64
N PHE A 154 -6.61 9.45 -3.69
CA PHE A 154 -7.24 8.13 -3.58
C PHE A 154 -8.52 8.11 -2.75
N THR A 155 -8.73 9.08 -1.86
CA THR A 155 -9.88 9.13 -0.94
C THR A 155 -10.78 10.35 -1.16
N GLY A 156 -10.29 11.39 -1.83
CA GLY A 156 -11.07 12.60 -2.15
C GLY A 156 -10.97 13.72 -1.14
N ASN A 157 -10.21 13.53 -0.06
CA ASN A 157 -9.82 14.60 0.85
C ASN A 157 -8.51 14.23 1.56
N ASN A 158 -7.87 15.22 2.20
CA ASN A 158 -6.69 15.07 3.04
C ASN A 158 -6.96 15.42 4.52
N ARG A 159 -8.23 15.48 4.93
CA ARG A 159 -8.65 15.92 6.27
C ARG A 159 -8.91 14.79 7.25
N GLY A 160 -8.76 13.54 6.80
CA GLY A 160 -9.17 12.37 7.58
C GLY A 160 -10.69 12.19 7.66
N GLU A 161 -11.45 12.88 6.80
CA GLU A 161 -12.90 12.75 6.74
C GLU A 161 -13.26 11.49 5.95
N LEU A 162 -13.91 10.53 6.60
CA LEU A 162 -14.39 9.32 5.94
C LEU A 162 -15.66 9.64 5.18
N ILE A 163 -15.59 9.57 3.86
CA ILE A 163 -16.77 9.76 2.99
C ILE A 163 -17.63 8.48 2.99
N TYR A 164 -17.00 7.33 3.23
CA TYR A 164 -17.66 6.03 3.35
C TYR A 164 -17.11 5.26 4.56
N PRO A 165 -17.87 5.17 5.67
CA PRO A 165 -17.53 4.31 6.80
C PRO A 165 -18.21 2.93 6.70
N PHE A 166 -17.61 1.89 7.30
CA PHE A 166 -18.26 0.57 7.43
C PHE A 166 -19.44 0.55 8.41
N THR A 167 -19.60 1.62 9.21
CA THR A 167 -20.70 1.75 10.14
C THR A 167 -21.93 2.28 9.41
N CYS A 168 -22.91 1.41 9.18
CA CYS A 168 -24.26 1.84 8.84
C CYS A 168 -24.84 2.61 10.03
N GLN A 169 -25.26 3.86 9.84
CA GLN A 169 -26.13 4.53 10.82
C GLN A 169 -27.50 3.83 10.78
N PRO A 170 -28.20 3.63 11.92
CA PRO A 170 -29.54 3.06 11.90
C PRO A 170 -30.47 3.90 11.00
N GLY A 171 -30.82 3.37 9.84
CA GLY A 171 -31.68 4.03 8.86
C GLY A 171 -31.01 4.45 7.55
N ASP A 172 -29.69 4.33 7.41
CA ASP A 172 -29.06 4.51 6.12
C ASP A 172 -29.39 3.33 5.19
N PRO A 173 -29.91 3.58 3.98
CA PRO A 173 -30.08 2.49 3.02
C PRO A 173 -28.69 1.90 2.77
N LEU A 174 -28.56 0.58 2.94
CA LEU A 174 -27.39 -0.17 2.49
C LEU A 174 -27.19 0.15 1.00
N GLN A 175 -26.36 1.13 0.70
CA GLN A 175 -25.97 1.37 -0.67
C GLN A 175 -25.10 0.19 -1.08
N PRO A 176 -25.40 -0.43 -2.23
CA PRO A 176 -24.72 -1.64 -2.65
C PRO A 176 -23.21 -1.38 -2.71
N LEU A 177 -22.44 -2.37 -2.24
CA LEU A 177 -21.03 -2.53 -2.56
C LEU A 177 -20.95 -2.59 -4.09
N ILE A 178 -20.61 -1.46 -4.71
CA ILE A 178 -20.41 -1.32 -6.16
C ILE A 178 -19.00 -1.76 -6.54
#